data_AF-A0AAV6C3R5-F1
#
_entry.id   AF-A0AAV6C3R5-F1
#
_cell.length_a   1.000
_cell.length_b   1.000
_cell.length_c   1.000
_cell.angle_alpha   90.00
_cell.angle_beta   90.00
_cell.angle_gamma   90.00
#
_symmetry.space_group_name_H-M   'P 1'
#
loop_
_entity.id
_entity.type
_entity.pdbx_description
1 polymer ?
#
loop_
_entity_poly.entity_id
_entity_poly.type
_entity_poly.pdbx_seq_one_letter_code
_entity_poly.pdbx_strand_id
1 'polypeptide(L)'
;MPAQKSALDAPARELARRIAASLPGGTRVEIEVRNQSSLSEDEAAAIRAALDGELSARGLRTRDEGPGAASVVVTLSENVQSLVWVAQIQHGDDSAVLLQSVPRETPAATPPESEKIVLHKELLWSGPAHVLDAIEVPASGGTPARLLFLVLEGTEAFVTDAAGSFRAQVPAPTLRGRDAGGRMVPLSGESIGVSVGDSLCTVPLQSPAQATCQRPVAILRAQPLPGLGSGRLDAHLPCGEDTSLATGPGDDTQADFLRAFHMRGTEPVVLSAPLSFSGPVVSLVHDYGAGTAIAIAKNLENRNYEVYRITATCRQ
;
A
#
# COMPACT_ATOMS: atom_id res chain seq x y z
N MET A 1 27.03 -19.16 0.37
CA MET A 1 26.23 -17.93 0.59
C MET A 1 27.06 -16.63 0.67
N PRO A 2 28.05 -16.35 -0.20
CA PRO A 2 28.79 -15.06 -0.14
C PRO A 2 28.23 -13.93 -1.03
N ALA A 3 27.43 -14.23 -2.06
CA ALA A 3 27.04 -13.23 -3.08
C ALA A 3 26.03 -12.18 -2.58
N GLN A 4 25.07 -12.59 -1.74
CA GLN A 4 23.99 -11.70 -1.27
C GLN A 4 24.49 -10.62 -0.30
N LYS A 5 25.54 -10.92 0.46
CA LYS A 5 26.16 -9.98 1.43
C LYS A 5 26.82 -8.78 0.75
N SER A 6 27.38 -8.95 -0.45
CA SER A 6 27.93 -7.83 -1.22
C SER A 6 26.86 -6.96 -1.90
N ALA A 7 25.71 -7.54 -2.24
CA ALA A 7 24.64 -6.83 -2.94
C ALA A 7 23.93 -5.79 -2.06
N LEU A 8 23.88 -6.02 -0.74
CA LEU A 8 23.23 -5.13 0.23
C LEU A 8 24.14 -4.00 0.73
N ASP A 9 25.46 -4.12 0.56
CA ASP A 9 26.45 -3.15 1.05
C ASP A 9 26.37 -1.80 0.30
N ALA A 10 26.28 -1.83 -1.04
CA ALA A 10 26.20 -0.61 -1.84
C ALA A 10 24.92 0.21 -1.54
N PRO A 11 23.72 -0.40 -1.46
CA PRO A 11 22.52 0.28 -0.98
C PRO A 11 22.66 0.83 0.45
N ALA A 12 23.32 0.10 1.36
CA ALA A 12 23.49 0.55 2.75
C ALA A 12 24.35 1.81 2.80
N ARG A 13 25.45 1.82 2.06
CA ARG A 13 26.27 3.02 1.90
C ARG A 13 25.46 4.17 1.32
N GLU A 14 24.74 3.97 0.21
CA GLU A 14 23.89 5.03 -0.38
C GLU A 14 22.92 5.64 0.63
N LEU A 15 22.23 4.81 1.42
CA LEU A 15 21.32 5.30 2.46
C LEU A 15 22.08 6.15 3.50
N ALA A 16 23.24 5.68 3.97
CA ALA A 16 24.10 6.46 4.87
C ALA A 16 24.57 7.79 4.27
N ARG A 17 24.87 7.85 2.97
CA ARG A 17 25.25 9.12 2.29
C ARG A 17 24.10 10.13 2.34
N ARG A 18 22.87 9.65 2.10
CA ARG A 18 21.66 10.49 2.16
C ARG A 18 21.36 10.94 3.58
N ILE A 19 21.49 10.06 4.58
CA ILE A 19 21.35 10.43 6.01
C ILE A 19 22.36 11.51 6.38
N ALA A 20 23.63 11.33 6.00
CA ALA A 20 24.68 12.30 6.31
C ALA A 20 24.45 13.67 5.63
N ALA A 21 23.86 13.70 4.44
CA ALA A 21 23.49 14.94 3.77
C ALA A 21 22.35 15.70 4.48
N SER A 22 21.54 15.02 5.30
CA SER A 22 20.45 15.60 6.09
C SER A 22 20.89 16.11 7.47
N LEU A 23 22.16 15.92 7.84
CA LEU A 23 22.68 16.31 9.15
C LEU A 23 23.86 17.29 9.02
N PRO A 24 24.01 18.25 9.94
CA PRO A 24 25.22 19.06 10.00
C PRO A 24 26.48 18.19 10.19
N GLY A 25 27.61 18.63 9.63
CA GLY A 25 28.89 17.92 9.79
C GLY A 25 29.33 17.85 11.25
N GLY A 26 29.86 16.71 11.67
CA GLY A 26 30.33 16.50 13.05
C GLY A 26 29.24 16.16 14.07
N THR A 27 27.97 16.04 13.62
CA THR A 27 26.85 15.61 14.46
C THR A 27 27.10 14.22 15.07
N ARG A 28 26.78 14.07 16.36
CA ARG A 28 26.72 12.77 17.03
C ARG A 28 25.42 12.08 16.62
N VAL A 29 25.50 10.82 16.23
CA VAL A 29 24.36 10.08 15.70
C VAL A 29 24.20 8.80 16.49
N GLU A 30 23.00 8.58 17.00
CA GLU A 30 22.58 7.29 17.56
C GLU A 30 21.79 6.55 16.49
N ILE A 31 22.28 5.39 16.05
CA ILE A 31 21.63 4.59 15.02
C ILE A 31 21.01 3.32 15.59
N GLU A 32 19.72 3.16 15.38
CA GLU A 32 18.96 1.95 15.68
C GLU A 32 18.53 1.29 14.36
N VAL A 33 18.79 0.00 14.19
CA VAL A 33 18.32 -0.77 13.03
C VAL A 33 17.24 -1.75 13.47
N ARG A 34 16.04 -1.61 12.93
CA ARG A 34 14.88 -2.49 13.18
C ARG A 34 14.64 -3.37 11.96
N ASN A 35 14.74 -4.68 12.13
CA ASN A 35 14.43 -5.63 11.05
C ASN A 35 12.96 -6.06 11.13
N GLN A 36 12.19 -5.70 10.11
CA GLN A 36 10.81 -6.14 9.84
C GLN A 36 10.70 -6.85 8.49
N SER A 37 11.83 -7.35 7.98
CA SER A 37 11.96 -8.04 6.71
C SER A 37 12.41 -9.49 6.92
N SER A 38 12.44 -10.25 5.83
CA SER A 38 12.94 -11.63 5.76
C SER A 38 14.46 -11.74 5.80
N LEU A 39 15.19 -10.62 5.89
CA LEU A 39 16.65 -10.63 6.05
C LEU A 39 17.05 -11.39 7.32
N SER A 40 18.09 -12.21 7.19
CA SER A 40 18.70 -12.89 8.32
C SER A 40 19.36 -11.91 9.29
N GLU A 41 19.57 -12.33 10.54
CA GLU A 41 20.29 -11.52 11.53
C GLU A 41 21.69 -11.14 11.04
N ASP A 42 22.38 -12.04 10.34
CA ASP A 42 23.72 -11.78 9.77
C ASP A 42 23.70 -10.71 8.68
N GLU A 43 22.67 -10.70 7.83
CA GLU A 43 22.47 -9.67 6.80
C GLU A 43 22.12 -8.32 7.42
N ALA A 44 21.21 -8.31 8.40
CA ALA A 44 20.85 -7.08 9.13
C ALA A 44 22.04 -6.49 9.88
N ALA A 45 22.87 -7.33 10.52
CA ALA A 45 24.11 -6.90 11.17
C ALA A 45 25.13 -6.35 10.16
N ALA A 46 25.23 -6.95 8.96
CA ALA A 46 26.09 -6.44 7.90
C ALA A 46 25.64 -5.07 7.39
N ILE A 47 24.33 -4.87 7.19
CA ILE A 47 23.76 -3.57 6.82
C ILE A 47 24.06 -2.52 7.89
N ARG A 48 23.86 -2.86 9.18
CA ARG A 48 24.20 -1.96 10.29
C ARG A 48 25.67 -1.54 10.26
N ALA A 49 26.58 -2.50 10.10
CA ALA A 49 28.02 -2.22 10.04
C ALA A 49 28.39 -1.34 8.84
N ALA A 50 27.75 -1.54 7.67
CA ALA A 50 27.96 -0.73 6.48
C ALA A 50 27.46 0.71 6.67
N LEU A 51 26.29 0.89 7.30
CA LEU A 51 25.75 2.20 7.68
C LEU A 51 26.71 2.94 8.63
N ASP A 52 27.12 2.28 9.72
CA ASP A 52 28.03 2.84 10.71
C ASP A 52 29.37 3.29 10.09
N GLY A 53 29.93 2.45 9.23
CA GLY A 53 31.18 2.72 8.53
C GLY A 53 31.09 3.93 7.60
N GLU A 54 30.05 4.03 6.79
CA GLU A 54 29.87 5.13 5.84
C GLU A 54 29.53 6.45 6.54
N LEU A 55 28.70 6.43 7.59
CA LEU A 55 28.42 7.64 8.39
C LEU A 55 29.69 8.15 9.08
N SER A 56 30.50 7.24 9.64
CA SER A 56 31.79 7.59 10.25
C SER A 56 32.77 8.17 9.22
N ALA A 57 32.84 7.59 8.02
CA ALA A 57 33.67 8.08 6.92
C ALA A 57 33.29 9.51 6.48
N ARG A 58 32.04 9.92 6.74
CA ARG A 58 31.51 11.26 6.46
C ARG A 58 31.64 12.24 7.63
N GLY A 59 32.33 11.84 8.69
CA GLY A 59 32.64 12.69 9.84
C GLY A 59 31.52 12.79 10.88
N LEU A 60 30.51 11.91 10.83
CA LEU A 60 29.54 11.73 11.90
C LEU A 60 30.10 10.80 12.98
N ARG A 61 29.68 10.99 14.23
CA ARG A 61 30.16 10.16 15.36
C ARG A 61 29.05 9.20 15.79
N THR A 62 29.13 7.93 15.39
CA THR A 62 28.06 6.93 15.55
C THR A 62 28.07 6.16 16.89
N ARG A 63 28.77 6.67 17.91
CA ARG A 63 29.03 5.92 19.17
C ARG A 63 28.83 6.69 20.46
N ASP A 64 28.49 7.98 20.37
CA ASP A 64 28.30 8.84 21.54
C ASP A 64 26.81 9.00 21.83
N GLU A 65 26.28 8.13 22.68
CA GLU A 65 24.98 8.35 23.32
C GLU A 65 25.07 9.57 24.24
N GLY A 66 24.18 10.55 24.06
CA GLY A 66 24.15 11.73 24.92
C GLY A 66 23.22 12.84 24.44
N PRO A 67 22.90 13.80 25.33
CA PRO A 67 22.00 14.91 25.00
C PRO A 67 22.55 15.72 23.81
N GLY A 68 21.72 15.91 22.79
CA GLY A 68 22.07 16.60 21.54
C GLY A 68 22.63 15.71 20.43
N ALA A 69 22.57 14.39 20.56
CA ALA A 69 22.76 13.48 19.42
C ALA A 69 21.51 13.45 18.53
N ALA A 70 21.70 13.34 17.21
CA ALA A 70 20.62 13.06 16.29
C ALA A 70 20.24 11.57 16.41
N SER A 71 18.95 11.28 16.56
CA SER A 71 18.42 9.92 16.58
C SER A 71 18.11 9.50 15.15
N VAL A 72 18.62 8.35 14.73
CA VAL A 72 18.38 7.77 13.41
C VAL A 72 17.85 6.35 13.57
N VAL A 73 16.56 6.15 13.29
CA VAL A 73 15.93 4.83 13.30
C VAL A 73 15.79 4.34 11.88
N VAL A 74 16.54 3.30 11.53
CA VAL A 74 16.47 2.63 10.22
C VAL A 74 15.60 1.38 10.34
N THR A 75 14.45 1.37 9.69
CA THR A 75 13.59 0.18 9.58
C THR A 75 13.87 -0.51 8.24
N LEU A 76 14.37 -1.75 8.32
CA LEU A 76 14.50 -2.66 7.19
C LEU A 76 13.17 -3.37 7.03
N SER A 77 12.38 -2.94 6.07
CA SER A 77 11.13 -3.58 5.68
C SER A 77 11.30 -4.20 4.29
N GLU A 78 10.23 -4.78 3.79
CA GLU A 78 10.22 -5.37 2.46
C GLU A 78 8.81 -5.34 1.88
N ASN A 79 8.75 -5.58 0.57
CA ASN A 79 7.55 -6.01 -0.11
C ASN A 79 7.88 -7.27 -0.94
N VAL A 80 6.90 -7.72 -1.70
CA VAL A 80 7.02 -8.91 -2.57
C VAL A 80 8.11 -8.81 -3.64
N GLN A 81 8.65 -7.62 -3.94
CA GLN A 81 9.60 -7.38 -5.04
C GLN A 81 10.97 -6.87 -4.58
N SER A 82 11.02 -6.11 -3.49
CA SER A 82 12.22 -5.40 -3.04
C SER A 82 12.22 -5.24 -1.52
N LEU A 83 13.40 -5.06 -0.94
CA LEU A 83 13.51 -4.52 0.40
C LEU A 83 13.16 -3.03 0.37
N VAL A 84 12.53 -2.52 1.42
CA VAL A 84 12.18 -1.11 1.59
C VAL A 84 12.80 -0.63 2.89
N TRP A 85 13.76 0.28 2.80
CA TRP A 85 14.46 0.80 3.95
C TRP A 85 13.97 2.21 4.24
N VAL A 86 13.61 2.45 5.50
CA VAL A 86 13.10 3.73 5.97
C VAL A 86 14.04 4.25 7.05
N ALA A 87 14.69 5.38 6.82
CA ALA A 87 15.46 6.07 7.85
C ALA A 87 14.67 7.27 8.36
N GLN A 88 14.31 7.24 9.64
CA GLN A 88 13.72 8.37 10.35
C GLN A 88 14.83 9.09 11.10
N ILE A 89 15.01 10.37 10.84
CA ILE A 89 16.07 11.21 11.39
C ILE A 89 15.41 12.27 12.26
N GLN A 90 15.83 12.37 13.53
CA GLN A 90 15.41 13.41 14.45
C GLN A 90 16.64 14.15 14.97
N HIS A 91 16.67 15.47 14.82
CA HIS A 91 17.75 16.31 15.35
C HIS A 91 17.17 17.60 15.92
N GLY A 92 17.07 17.67 17.27
CA GLY A 92 16.31 18.73 17.92
C GLY A 92 14.84 18.68 17.50
N ASP A 93 14.31 19.80 17.01
CA ASP A 93 12.93 19.90 16.51
C ASP A 93 12.80 19.48 15.03
N ASP A 94 13.92 19.32 14.31
CA ASP A 94 13.90 18.94 12.90
C ASP A 94 13.70 17.42 12.75
N SER A 95 12.79 17.04 11.84
CA SER A 95 12.54 15.64 11.48
C SER A 95 12.62 15.44 9.97
N ALA A 96 13.22 14.34 9.55
CA ALA A 96 13.29 13.95 8.15
C ALA A 96 13.07 12.43 8.01
N VAL A 97 12.43 12.01 6.91
CA VAL A 97 12.23 10.61 6.59
C VAL A 97 12.79 10.33 5.20
N LEU A 98 13.67 9.34 5.11
CA LEU A 98 14.25 8.88 3.86
C LEU A 98 13.75 7.47 3.56
N LEU A 99 13.18 7.30 2.37
CA LEU A 99 12.82 5.99 1.84
C LEU A 99 13.82 5.57 0.75
N GLN A 100 14.13 4.26 0.73
CA GLN A 100 14.95 3.63 -0.29
C GLN A 100 14.44 2.23 -0.59
N SER A 101 14.21 1.95 -1.88
CA SER A 101 13.92 0.58 -2.34
C SER A 101 15.22 -0.09 -2.79
N VAL A 102 15.44 -1.33 -2.34
CA VAL A 102 16.60 -2.15 -2.70
C VAL A 102 16.09 -3.41 -3.42
N PRO A 103 16.34 -3.57 -4.73
CA PRO A 103 15.95 -4.77 -5.46
C PRO A 103 16.52 -6.02 -4.80
N ARG A 104 15.74 -7.09 -4.69
CA ARG A 104 16.30 -8.39 -4.33
C ARG A 104 17.15 -8.87 -5.51
N GLU A 105 18.41 -9.25 -5.26
CA GLU A 105 19.11 -10.10 -6.20
C GLU A 105 18.41 -11.46 -6.20
N THR A 106 17.41 -11.57 -7.08
CA THR A 106 16.83 -12.86 -7.43
C THR A 106 17.95 -13.58 -8.19
N PRO A 107 18.41 -14.78 -7.79
CA PRO A 107 19.19 -15.62 -8.69
C PRO A 107 18.40 -15.65 -9.99
N ALA A 108 19.02 -15.29 -11.12
CA ALA A 108 18.36 -15.19 -12.43
C ALA A 108 17.32 -16.30 -12.53
N ALA A 109 16.06 -15.93 -12.31
CA ALA A 109 15.02 -16.91 -12.17
C ALA A 109 15.05 -17.67 -13.48
N THR A 110 15.16 -18.98 -13.40
CA THR A 110 14.60 -19.86 -14.44
C THR A 110 13.34 -19.16 -14.94
N PRO A 111 13.20 -18.92 -16.27
CA PRO A 111 12.12 -18.10 -16.79
C PRO A 111 10.84 -18.48 -16.07
N PRO A 112 10.03 -17.50 -15.60
CA PRO A 112 8.82 -17.81 -14.84
C PRO A 112 8.05 -18.89 -15.61
N GLU A 113 7.27 -19.72 -14.91
CA GLU A 113 6.12 -20.36 -15.56
C GLU A 113 5.28 -19.21 -16.14
N SER A 114 5.62 -18.81 -17.35
CA SER A 114 5.45 -17.46 -17.83
C SER A 114 4.01 -17.30 -18.28
N GLU A 115 3.34 -16.30 -17.71
CA GLU A 115 2.05 -15.78 -18.17
C GLU A 115 0.87 -16.77 -18.17
N LYS A 116 0.69 -17.50 -17.06
CA LYS A 116 -0.59 -18.22 -16.84
C LYS A 116 -1.76 -17.26 -16.66
N ILE A 117 -1.52 -16.03 -16.19
CA ILE A 117 -2.58 -15.03 -15.96
C ILE A 117 -2.29 -13.76 -16.75
N VAL A 118 -3.28 -13.33 -17.53
CA VAL A 118 -3.32 -12.02 -18.18
C VAL A 118 -4.33 -11.15 -17.44
N LEU A 119 -3.86 -10.07 -16.82
CA LEU A 119 -4.72 -9.10 -16.16
C LEU A 119 -5.22 -8.06 -17.16
N HIS A 120 -6.48 -7.66 -17.01
CA HIS A 120 -7.09 -6.58 -17.78
C HIS A 120 -7.64 -5.52 -16.82
N LYS A 121 -7.68 -4.27 -17.28
CA LYS A 121 -8.37 -3.17 -16.59
C LYS A 121 -9.39 -2.49 -17.51
N GLU A 122 -10.54 -2.16 -16.95
CA GLU A 122 -11.59 -1.37 -17.58
C GLU A 122 -11.82 -0.11 -16.73
N LEU A 123 -11.75 1.07 -17.33
CA LEU A 123 -12.03 2.32 -16.62
C LEU A 123 -13.54 2.45 -16.40
N LEU A 124 -13.98 2.47 -15.14
CA LEU A 124 -15.38 2.64 -14.78
C LEU A 124 -15.74 4.11 -14.52
N TRP A 125 -14.81 4.88 -13.95
CA TRP A 125 -15.03 6.28 -13.59
C TRP A 125 -13.73 7.08 -13.52
N SER A 126 -13.78 8.37 -13.85
CA SER A 126 -12.69 9.32 -13.64
C SER A 126 -13.24 10.68 -13.20
N GLY A 127 -12.63 11.29 -12.19
CA GLY A 127 -13.03 12.61 -11.73
C GLY A 127 -12.16 13.18 -10.61
N PRO A 128 -12.42 14.44 -10.19
CA PRO A 128 -11.58 15.15 -9.24
C PRO A 128 -11.84 14.76 -7.77
N ALA A 129 -12.93 14.04 -7.47
CA ALA A 129 -13.27 13.66 -6.12
C ALA A 129 -12.24 12.69 -5.53
N HIS A 130 -11.91 12.86 -4.24
CA HIS A 130 -10.99 11.95 -3.55
C HIS A 130 -11.71 10.65 -3.19
N VAL A 131 -11.53 9.63 -4.02
CA VAL A 131 -12.18 8.32 -3.82
C VAL A 131 -11.36 7.47 -2.85
N LEU A 132 -12.02 6.99 -1.79
CA LEU A 132 -11.44 6.11 -0.77
C LEU A 132 -11.75 4.64 -1.03
N ASP A 133 -12.99 4.36 -1.46
CA ASP A 133 -13.44 3.04 -1.83
C ASP A 133 -14.50 3.11 -2.92
N ALA A 134 -14.71 2.03 -3.66
CA ALA A 134 -15.72 1.90 -4.69
C ALA A 134 -16.28 0.47 -4.73
N ILE A 135 -17.60 0.36 -4.90
CA ILE A 135 -18.29 -0.93 -4.99
C ILE A 135 -19.34 -0.92 -6.09
N GLU A 136 -19.37 -1.98 -6.87
CA GLU A 136 -20.47 -2.24 -7.79
C GLU A 136 -21.61 -2.93 -7.04
N VAL A 137 -22.76 -2.27 -7.03
CA VAL A 137 -23.98 -2.82 -6.46
C VAL A 137 -24.80 -3.40 -7.62
N PRO A 138 -25.00 -4.72 -7.69
CA PRO A 138 -25.80 -5.33 -8.75
C PRO A 138 -27.26 -4.90 -8.62
N ALA A 139 -28.02 -5.03 -9.70
CA ALA A 139 -29.45 -4.75 -9.67
C ALA A 139 -30.16 -5.73 -8.72
N SER A 140 -30.98 -5.20 -7.81
CA SER A 140 -31.69 -5.99 -6.79
C SER A 140 -32.99 -5.30 -6.38
N GLY A 141 -34.08 -6.05 -6.24
CA GLY A 141 -35.33 -5.57 -5.62
C GLY A 141 -35.89 -4.25 -6.20
N GLY A 142 -35.77 -4.03 -7.52
CA GLY A 142 -36.21 -2.79 -8.18
C GLY A 142 -35.18 -1.65 -8.21
N THR A 143 -34.00 -1.86 -7.64
CA THR A 143 -32.87 -0.93 -7.66
C THR A 143 -31.98 -1.25 -8.87
N PRO A 144 -31.65 -0.28 -9.76
CA PRO A 144 -30.73 -0.54 -10.87
C PRO A 144 -29.31 -0.75 -10.37
N ALA A 145 -28.52 -1.51 -11.15
CA ALA A 145 -27.11 -1.67 -10.90
C ALA A 145 -26.42 -0.30 -10.92
N ARG A 146 -25.50 -0.07 -9.98
CA ARG A 146 -24.84 1.22 -9.79
C ARG A 146 -23.44 1.04 -9.24
N LEU A 147 -22.54 1.92 -9.66
CA LEU A 147 -21.23 2.08 -9.05
C LEU A 147 -21.35 3.14 -7.95
N LEU A 148 -21.04 2.75 -6.72
CA LEU A 148 -20.99 3.63 -5.57
C LEU A 148 -19.55 3.90 -5.16
N PHE A 149 -19.29 5.11 -4.69
CA PHE A 149 -18.00 5.59 -4.23
C PHE A 149 -18.12 6.09 -2.81
N LEU A 150 -17.15 5.76 -1.97
CA LEU A 150 -16.88 6.48 -0.75
C LEU A 150 -15.90 7.60 -1.10
N VAL A 151 -16.35 8.85 -1.05
CA VAL A 151 -15.55 10.03 -1.39
C VAL A 151 -15.31 10.90 -0.17
N LEU A 152 -14.17 11.57 -0.16
CA LEU A 152 -13.84 12.63 0.77
C LEU A 152 -13.94 14.00 0.07
N GLU A 153 -14.85 14.83 0.56
CA GLU A 153 -15.03 16.22 0.13
C GLU A 153 -14.61 17.14 1.29
N GLY A 154 -13.38 17.64 1.24
CA GLY A 154 -12.81 18.42 2.34
C GLY A 154 -12.66 17.56 3.60
N THR A 155 -13.46 17.86 4.63
CA THR A 155 -13.49 17.12 5.90
C THR A 155 -14.73 16.24 6.07
N GLU A 156 -15.55 16.13 5.03
CA GLU A 156 -16.78 15.34 5.05
C GLU A 156 -16.64 14.13 4.14
N ALA A 157 -17.22 13.00 4.54
CA ALA A 157 -17.25 11.79 3.74
C ALA A 157 -18.67 11.48 3.28
N PHE A 158 -18.79 11.04 2.03
CA PHE A 158 -20.07 10.69 1.42
C PHE A 158 -19.96 9.35 0.71
N VAL A 159 -21.04 8.57 0.77
CA VAL A 159 -21.28 7.56 -0.27
C VAL A 159 -22.09 8.21 -1.38
N THR A 160 -21.57 8.17 -2.60
CA THR A 160 -22.23 8.76 -3.78
C THR A 160 -22.18 7.83 -4.98
N ASP A 161 -23.10 8.00 -5.93
CA ASP A 161 -22.94 7.46 -7.28
C ASP A 161 -22.19 8.47 -8.18
N ALA A 162 -21.91 8.06 -9.42
CA ALA A 162 -21.20 8.89 -10.39
C ALA A 162 -21.97 10.15 -10.82
N ALA A 163 -23.30 10.09 -10.74
CA ALA A 163 -24.19 11.18 -11.15
C ALA A 163 -24.50 12.17 -10.00
N GLY A 164 -24.13 11.84 -8.76
CA GLY A 164 -24.53 12.57 -7.56
C GLY A 164 -26.01 12.40 -7.19
N SER A 165 -26.74 11.49 -7.84
CA SER A 165 -28.16 11.24 -7.55
C SER A 165 -28.38 10.44 -6.26
N PHE A 166 -27.39 9.63 -5.88
CA PHE A 166 -27.31 8.96 -4.59
C PHE A 166 -26.32 9.69 -3.71
N ARG A 167 -26.71 10.09 -2.50
CA ARG A 167 -25.79 10.73 -1.55
C ARG A 167 -26.16 10.41 -0.11
N ALA A 168 -25.25 9.77 0.62
CA ALA A 168 -25.36 9.50 2.04
C ALA A 168 -24.15 10.09 2.77
N GLN A 169 -24.38 10.92 3.78
CA GLN A 169 -23.30 11.43 4.63
C GLN A 169 -22.88 10.35 5.62
N VAL A 170 -21.57 10.14 5.74
CA VAL A 170 -20.96 9.25 6.75
C VAL A 170 -19.89 10.01 7.53
N PRO A 171 -19.52 9.58 8.75
CA PRO A 171 -18.41 10.16 9.47
C PRO A 171 -17.15 10.15 8.62
N ALA A 172 -16.40 11.25 8.61
CA ALA A 172 -15.14 11.31 7.88
C ALA A 172 -14.06 10.46 8.57
N PRO A 173 -13.19 9.78 7.80
CA PRO A 173 -12.07 9.05 8.38
C PRO A 173 -11.04 10.01 8.96
N THR A 174 -10.37 9.53 10.01
CA THR A 174 -9.11 10.16 10.43
C THR A 174 -8.04 9.72 9.44
N LEU A 175 -7.61 10.64 8.57
CA LEU A 175 -6.52 10.39 7.62
C LEU A 175 -5.21 10.18 8.40
N ARG A 176 -4.74 8.93 8.50
CA ARG A 176 -3.40 8.61 9.01
C ARG A 176 -2.65 7.80 7.95
N GLY A 177 -1.76 8.46 7.21
CA GLY A 177 -0.90 7.80 6.20
C GLY A 177 -1.61 7.52 4.87
N ARG A 178 -1.16 6.47 4.15
CA ARG A 178 -1.66 6.07 2.82
C ARG A 178 -3.05 5.43 2.84
N ASP A 179 -3.41 4.83 3.96
CA ASP A 179 -4.72 4.21 4.14
C ASP A 179 -5.67 5.26 4.71
N ALA A 180 -6.23 6.07 3.82
CA ALA A 180 -7.41 6.84 4.15
C ALA A 180 -8.53 5.83 4.45
N GLY A 181 -8.68 5.49 5.73
CA GLY A 181 -9.62 4.48 6.18
C GLY A 181 -11.01 4.70 5.61
N GLY A 182 -11.71 3.62 5.30
CA GLY A 182 -12.96 3.70 4.58
C GLY A 182 -13.15 2.45 3.75
N ARG A 183 -14.09 1.59 4.14
CA ARG A 183 -14.37 0.37 3.39
C ARG A 183 -15.86 0.15 3.26
N MET A 184 -16.33 -0.02 2.04
CA MET A 184 -17.67 -0.42 1.71
C MET A 184 -17.72 -1.94 1.61
N VAL A 185 -18.78 -2.50 2.19
CA VAL A 185 -19.08 -3.93 2.15
C VAL A 185 -20.55 -4.10 1.82
N PRO A 186 -20.93 -5.05 0.97
CA PRO A 186 -22.33 -5.37 0.78
C PRO A 186 -22.84 -6.08 2.05
N LEU A 187 -23.95 -5.61 2.60
CA LEU A 187 -24.60 -6.27 3.75
C LEU A 187 -25.81 -7.08 3.29
N SER A 188 -26.63 -6.49 2.42
CA SER A 188 -27.82 -7.10 1.84
C SER A 188 -28.10 -6.49 0.46
N GLY A 189 -29.03 -7.06 -0.31
CA GLY A 189 -29.45 -6.48 -1.60
C GLY A 189 -30.15 -5.11 -1.49
N GLU A 190 -30.36 -4.58 -0.28
CA GLU A 190 -31.07 -3.32 -0.02
C GLU A 190 -30.21 -2.29 0.73
N SER A 191 -29.03 -2.69 1.23
CA SER A 191 -28.15 -1.82 2.02
C SER A 191 -26.67 -2.18 1.88
N ILE A 192 -25.84 -1.15 2.01
CA ILE A 192 -24.38 -1.28 2.07
C ILE A 192 -23.88 -0.92 3.46
N GLY A 193 -22.85 -1.61 3.90
CA GLY A 193 -22.08 -1.29 5.09
C GLY A 193 -20.90 -0.39 4.71
N VAL A 194 -20.59 0.58 5.55
CA VAL A 194 -19.43 1.46 5.39
C VAL A 194 -18.66 1.51 6.70
N SER A 195 -17.45 0.96 6.72
CA SER A 195 -16.54 1.05 7.85
C SER A 195 -15.64 2.27 7.67
N VAL A 196 -15.74 3.25 8.56
CA VAL A 196 -14.93 4.47 8.51
C VAL A 196 -14.43 4.80 9.91
N GLY A 197 -13.11 4.84 10.09
CA GLY A 197 -12.50 4.99 11.41
C GLY A 197 -12.90 3.88 12.37
N ASP A 198 -13.59 4.24 13.45
CA ASP A 198 -14.14 3.32 14.46
C ASP A 198 -15.67 3.20 14.37
N SER A 199 -16.26 3.65 13.25
CA SER A 199 -17.70 3.61 13.02
C SER A 199 -18.04 2.63 11.90
N LEU A 200 -19.16 1.93 12.06
CA LEU A 200 -19.80 1.13 11.02
C LEU A 200 -21.15 1.77 10.70
N CYS A 201 -21.32 2.19 9.46
CA CYS A 201 -22.55 2.77 8.95
C CYS A 201 -23.31 1.76 8.09
N THR A 202 -24.63 1.75 8.21
CA THR A 202 -25.53 1.06 7.29
C THR A 202 -26.24 2.11 6.45
N VAL A 203 -26.06 2.06 5.13
CA VAL A 203 -26.66 2.99 4.18
C VAL A 203 -27.70 2.25 3.32
N PRO A 204 -29.00 2.60 3.45
CA PRO A 204 -30.04 2.05 2.60
C PRO A 204 -29.90 2.51 1.14
N LEU A 205 -30.05 1.60 0.18
CA LEU A 205 -29.91 1.91 -1.26
C LEU A 205 -31.07 2.76 -1.83
N GLN A 206 -32.24 2.71 -1.18
CA GLN A 206 -33.43 3.46 -1.57
C GLN A 206 -33.56 4.80 -0.81
N SER A 207 -33.02 4.88 0.40
CA SER A 207 -33.13 6.05 1.28
C SER A 207 -31.76 6.42 1.89
N PRO A 208 -30.78 6.87 1.08
CA PRO A 208 -29.42 7.14 1.55
C PRO A 208 -29.32 8.16 2.68
N ALA A 209 -30.25 9.12 2.73
CA ALA A 209 -30.32 10.11 3.81
C ALA A 209 -30.63 9.50 5.19
N GLN A 210 -31.09 8.25 5.25
CA GLN A 210 -31.38 7.51 6.49
C GLN A 210 -30.19 6.63 6.92
N ALA A 211 -28.97 6.93 6.45
CA ALA A 211 -27.77 6.25 6.90
C ALA A 211 -27.65 6.28 8.43
N THR A 212 -27.42 5.11 9.03
CA THR A 212 -27.27 4.97 10.48
C THR A 212 -25.86 4.51 10.80
N CYS A 213 -25.17 5.23 11.68
CA CYS A 213 -23.78 4.94 12.04
C CYS A 213 -23.67 4.61 13.52
N GLN A 214 -23.02 3.49 13.81
CA GLN A 214 -22.76 3.04 15.17
C GLN A 214 -21.26 2.86 15.38
N ARG A 215 -20.78 3.07 16.61
CA ARG A 215 -19.41 2.72 17.00
C ARG A 215 -19.43 1.32 17.61
N PRO A 216 -19.08 0.26 16.87
CA PRO A 216 -19.01 -1.07 17.45
C PRO A 216 -17.95 -1.12 18.56
N VAL A 217 -18.23 -1.86 19.62
CA VAL A 217 -17.25 -2.14 20.67
C VAL A 217 -16.21 -3.09 20.09
N ALA A 218 -15.02 -2.55 19.80
CA ALA A 218 -13.77 -3.22 19.44
C ALA A 218 -13.89 -4.52 18.63
N ILE A 219 -13.83 -4.42 17.30
CA ILE A 219 -13.48 -5.57 16.44
C ILE A 219 -11.98 -5.52 16.19
N LEU A 220 -11.31 -6.66 16.41
CA LEU A 220 -9.89 -6.88 16.13
C LEU A 220 -9.56 -6.38 14.72
N ARG A 221 -8.77 -5.30 14.64
CA ARG A 221 -8.09 -4.92 13.40
C ARG A 221 -7.17 -6.09 13.04
N ALA A 222 -7.40 -6.71 11.88
CA ALA A 222 -6.42 -7.63 11.31
C ALA A 222 -5.09 -6.88 11.24
N GLN A 223 -4.08 -7.38 11.94
CA GLN A 223 -2.75 -6.80 11.88
C GLN A 223 -2.23 -6.98 10.44
N PRO A 224 -1.68 -5.93 9.82
CA PRO A 224 -0.99 -6.11 8.55
C PRO A 224 0.14 -7.12 8.77
N LEU A 225 0.18 -8.17 7.94
CA LEU A 225 1.34 -9.05 7.88
C LEU A 225 2.57 -8.18 7.55
N PRO A 226 3.67 -8.29 8.32
CA PRO A 226 4.90 -7.56 8.03
C PRO A 226 5.38 -7.85 6.59
N GLY A 227 5.78 -6.81 5.86
CA GLY A 227 6.52 -6.99 4.60
C GLY A 227 5.72 -7.05 3.30
N LEU A 228 4.50 -6.49 3.21
CA LEU A 228 3.65 -6.63 2.00
C LEU A 228 3.13 -5.33 1.34
N GLY A 229 3.48 -4.14 1.84
CA GLY A 229 2.92 -2.88 1.32
C GLY A 229 1.41 -2.75 1.59
N SER A 230 0.86 -1.54 1.46
CA SER A 230 -0.53 -1.24 1.86
C SER A 230 -1.61 -1.69 0.85
N GLY A 231 -1.22 -2.12 -0.36
CA GLY A 231 -2.13 -2.44 -1.47
C GLY A 231 -2.26 -3.93 -1.80
N ARG A 232 -2.44 -4.80 -0.80
CA ARG A 232 -2.68 -6.24 -1.04
C ARG A 232 -4.15 -6.58 -0.97
N LEU A 233 -4.59 -7.36 -1.95
CA LEU A 233 -5.92 -7.94 -2.00
C LEU A 233 -5.83 -9.43 -2.36
N ASP A 234 -6.36 -10.31 -1.52
CA ASP A 234 -6.49 -11.74 -1.84
C ASP A 234 -7.67 -11.98 -2.81
N ALA A 235 -7.53 -11.46 -4.03
CA ALA A 235 -8.58 -11.49 -5.02
C ALA A 235 -8.86 -12.92 -5.52
N HIS A 236 -10.11 -13.36 -5.36
CA HIS A 236 -10.60 -14.62 -5.92
C HIS A 236 -10.80 -14.46 -7.43
N LEU A 237 -9.71 -14.39 -8.19
CA LEU A 237 -9.74 -14.37 -9.65
C LEU A 237 -10.05 -15.77 -10.21
N PRO A 238 -10.61 -15.90 -11.42
CA PRO A 238 -11.04 -17.18 -12.01
C PRO A 238 -9.90 -18.16 -12.35
N CYS A 239 -8.65 -17.90 -11.92
CA CYS A 239 -7.45 -18.60 -12.35
C CYS A 239 -6.92 -19.66 -11.37
N GLY A 240 -7.73 -20.11 -10.42
CA GLY A 240 -7.40 -21.14 -9.43
C GLY A 240 -7.50 -20.63 -7.99
N GLU A 241 -7.36 -21.54 -7.03
CA GLU A 241 -7.36 -21.19 -5.61
C GLU A 241 -6.04 -20.46 -5.25
N ASP A 242 -6.15 -19.44 -4.39
CA ASP A 242 -5.03 -18.65 -3.84
C ASP A 242 -4.29 -17.70 -4.81
N THR A 243 -5.00 -16.94 -5.64
CA THR A 243 -4.40 -15.79 -6.33
C THR A 243 -4.51 -14.54 -5.46
N SER A 244 -3.44 -13.76 -5.38
CA SER A 244 -3.43 -12.45 -4.73
C SER A 244 -2.95 -11.38 -5.70
N LEU A 245 -3.48 -10.17 -5.53
CA LEU A 245 -3.10 -8.99 -6.29
C LEU A 245 -2.34 -8.01 -5.39
N ALA A 246 -1.26 -7.44 -5.92
CA ALA A 246 -0.46 -6.44 -5.22
C ALA A 246 -0.01 -5.34 -6.16
N THR A 247 0.05 -4.13 -5.61
CA THR A 247 0.59 -2.94 -6.24
C THR A 247 2.12 -2.98 -6.25
N GLY A 248 2.76 -2.06 -6.98
CA GLY A 248 4.20 -1.88 -6.96
C GLY A 248 4.71 -1.24 -5.66
N PRO A 249 6.04 -1.15 -5.48
CA PRO A 249 6.70 -0.54 -4.31
C PRO A 249 6.58 0.99 -4.25
N GLY A 250 6.02 1.60 -5.29
CA GLY A 250 6.17 3.03 -5.57
C GLY A 250 5.54 3.94 -4.53
N ASP A 251 6.03 5.18 -4.47
CA ASP A 251 5.38 6.19 -3.66
C ASP A 251 4.16 6.84 -4.38
N ASP A 252 3.51 7.84 -3.77
CA ASP A 252 2.29 8.47 -4.29
C ASP A 252 2.59 9.54 -5.36
N THR A 253 3.85 9.63 -5.79
CA THR A 253 4.33 10.63 -6.74
C THR A 253 4.69 10.04 -8.10
N GLN A 254 4.64 8.71 -8.24
CA GLN A 254 5.03 8.01 -9.46
C GLN A 254 3.96 7.05 -9.98
N ALA A 255 4.09 6.68 -11.24
CA ALA A 255 3.30 5.62 -11.86
C ALA A 255 3.48 4.29 -11.12
N ASP A 256 2.42 3.48 -11.10
CA ASP A 256 2.36 2.22 -10.38
C ASP A 256 1.85 1.10 -11.29
N PHE A 257 1.85 -0.13 -10.80
CA PHE A 257 1.35 -1.28 -11.52
C PHE A 257 0.74 -2.32 -10.58
N LEU A 258 -0.12 -3.16 -11.12
CA LEU A 258 -0.70 -4.31 -10.43
C LEU A 258 -0.13 -5.62 -10.98
N ARG A 259 0.13 -6.60 -10.11
CA ARG A 259 0.53 -7.96 -10.51
C ARG A 259 -0.24 -9.01 -9.73
N ALA A 260 -0.49 -10.13 -10.40
CA ALA A 260 -0.97 -11.36 -9.77
C ALA A 260 0.21 -12.19 -9.29
N PHE A 261 0.07 -12.75 -8.10
CA PHE A 261 1.00 -13.68 -7.50
C PHE A 261 0.24 -14.78 -6.76
N HIS A 262 0.95 -15.88 -6.49
CA HIS A 262 0.50 -16.92 -5.59
C HIS A 262 1.55 -17.11 -4.50
N MET A 263 1.13 -17.43 -3.28
CA MET A 263 2.03 -17.64 -2.15
C MET A 263 2.44 -19.12 -2.10
N ARG A 264 3.71 -19.44 -2.33
CA ARG A 264 4.27 -20.77 -2.02
C ARG A 264 4.92 -20.69 -0.64
N GLY A 265 4.16 -21.05 0.41
CA GLY A 265 4.57 -20.79 1.78
C GLY A 265 4.61 -19.28 2.06
N THR A 266 5.78 -18.73 2.34
CA THR A 266 5.99 -17.28 2.52
C THR A 266 6.55 -16.59 1.28
N GLU A 267 6.86 -17.32 0.22
CA GLU A 267 7.50 -16.76 -0.98
C GLU A 267 6.45 -16.43 -2.06
N PRO A 268 6.41 -15.17 -2.56
CA PRO A 268 5.51 -14.79 -3.64
C PRO A 268 6.04 -15.25 -4.99
N VAL A 269 5.23 -16.03 -5.72
CA VAL A 269 5.50 -16.44 -7.10
C VAL A 269 4.69 -15.57 -8.05
N VAL A 270 5.36 -14.88 -8.97
CA VAL A 270 4.72 -13.98 -9.94
C VAL A 270 4.00 -14.80 -11.02
N LEU A 271 2.72 -14.48 -11.27
CA LEU A 271 1.85 -15.19 -12.22
C LEU A 271 1.46 -14.37 -13.46
N SER A 272 1.60 -13.04 -13.40
CA SER A 272 1.25 -12.13 -14.49
C SER A 272 2.35 -11.13 -14.81
N ALA A 273 2.33 -10.61 -16.04
CA ALA A 273 3.00 -9.37 -16.39
C ALA A 273 2.45 -8.19 -15.55
N PRO A 274 3.22 -7.09 -15.38
CA PRO A 274 2.72 -5.87 -14.75
C PRO A 274 1.58 -5.24 -15.56
N LEU A 275 0.49 -4.91 -14.88
CA LEU A 275 -0.59 -4.08 -15.40
C LEU A 275 -0.37 -2.64 -14.95
N SER A 276 0.12 -1.78 -15.83
CA SER A 276 0.52 -0.40 -15.50
C SER A 276 -0.64 0.57 -15.29
N PHE A 277 -0.44 1.57 -14.44
CA PHE A 277 -1.33 2.70 -14.17
C PHE A 277 -0.59 4.03 -14.38
N SER A 278 -1.31 5.09 -14.74
CA SER A 278 -0.73 6.43 -14.99
C SER A 278 -0.36 7.20 -13.70
N GLY A 279 -0.36 6.51 -12.55
CA GLY A 279 -0.07 7.06 -11.24
C GLY A 279 -0.26 6.01 -10.16
N PRO A 280 -0.18 6.39 -8.86
CA PRO A 280 -0.24 5.44 -7.77
C PRO A 280 -1.61 4.77 -7.64
N VAL A 281 -1.61 3.47 -7.39
CA VAL A 281 -2.82 2.76 -6.94
C VAL A 281 -2.97 3.05 -5.45
N VAL A 282 -4.05 3.75 -5.09
CA VAL A 282 -4.31 4.21 -3.72
C VAL A 282 -5.20 3.24 -2.93
N SER A 283 -5.96 2.40 -3.61
CA SER A 283 -6.81 1.39 -2.98
C SER A 283 -7.05 0.23 -3.93
N LEU A 284 -7.14 -0.98 -3.35
CA LEU A 284 -7.44 -2.21 -4.06
C LEU A 284 -8.47 -2.97 -3.23
N VAL A 285 -9.64 -3.24 -3.81
CA VAL A 285 -10.77 -3.82 -3.08
C VAL A 285 -11.43 -4.98 -3.84
N HIS A 286 -12.03 -5.89 -3.08
CA HIS A 286 -12.73 -7.05 -3.62
C HIS A 286 -14.04 -6.59 -4.23
N ASP A 287 -14.33 -7.10 -5.43
CA ASP A 287 -15.69 -7.10 -5.93
C ASP A 287 -16.38 -8.38 -5.41
N TYR A 288 -17.32 -8.21 -4.48
CA TYR A 288 -17.95 -9.30 -3.75
C TYR A 288 -18.90 -10.09 -4.66
N GLY A 289 -18.35 -11.05 -5.40
CA GLY A 289 -19.13 -12.10 -6.09
C GLY A 289 -18.86 -12.29 -7.58
N ALA A 290 -17.96 -11.54 -8.22
CA ALA A 290 -17.81 -11.56 -9.69
C ALA A 290 -16.45 -12.06 -10.21
N GLY A 291 -15.54 -12.50 -9.34
CA GLY A 291 -14.20 -12.90 -9.78
C GLY A 291 -13.36 -11.73 -10.29
N THR A 292 -13.67 -10.54 -9.79
CA THR A 292 -13.11 -9.24 -10.18
C THR A 292 -12.59 -8.50 -8.96
N ALA A 293 -11.78 -7.48 -9.20
CA ALA A 293 -11.33 -6.55 -8.18
C ALA A 293 -11.53 -5.12 -8.66
N ILE A 294 -11.66 -4.16 -7.75
CA ILE A 294 -11.66 -2.74 -8.08
C ILE A 294 -10.33 -2.14 -7.65
N ALA A 295 -9.68 -1.42 -8.57
CA ALA A 295 -8.49 -0.64 -8.29
C ALA A 295 -8.81 0.84 -8.40
N ILE A 296 -8.42 1.62 -7.40
CA ILE A 296 -8.53 3.08 -7.41
C ILE A 296 -7.13 3.63 -7.58
N ALA A 297 -6.91 4.42 -8.61
CA ALA A 297 -5.62 5.04 -8.91
C ALA A 297 -5.77 6.56 -9.02
N LYS A 298 -4.71 7.29 -8.68
CA LYS A 298 -4.63 8.73 -8.91
C LYS A 298 -3.82 8.98 -10.16
N ASN A 299 -4.43 9.51 -11.22
CA ASN A 299 -3.71 9.85 -12.44
C ASN A 299 -2.85 11.10 -12.20
N LEU A 300 -1.54 10.98 -12.45
CA LEU A 300 -0.60 12.06 -12.17
C LEU A 300 -0.62 13.17 -13.22
N GLU A 301 -1.07 12.89 -14.44
CA GLU A 301 -1.14 13.84 -15.55
C GLU A 301 -2.30 14.82 -15.36
N ASN A 302 -3.50 14.31 -15.11
CA ASN A 302 -4.72 15.11 -15.00
C ASN A 302 -5.17 15.35 -13.55
N ARG A 303 -4.50 14.72 -12.57
CA ARG A 303 -4.79 14.80 -11.12
C ARG A 303 -6.13 14.20 -10.69
N ASN A 304 -6.86 13.54 -11.58
CA ASN A 304 -8.11 12.86 -11.26
C ASN A 304 -7.85 11.53 -10.55
N TYR A 305 -8.84 11.12 -9.76
CA TYR A 305 -8.98 9.73 -9.35
C TYR A 305 -9.66 8.94 -10.47
N GLU A 306 -9.22 7.71 -10.65
CA GLU A 306 -9.72 6.76 -11.64
C GLU A 306 -10.07 5.46 -10.94
N VAL A 307 -11.25 4.93 -11.23
CA VAL A 307 -11.74 3.66 -10.70
C VAL A 307 -11.76 2.65 -11.82
N TYR A 308 -11.08 1.53 -11.62
CA TYR A 308 -10.90 0.48 -12.60
C TYR A 308 -11.49 -0.85 -12.12
N ARG A 309 -12.20 -1.55 -13.01
CA ARG A 309 -12.48 -2.98 -12.85
C ARG A 309 -11.27 -3.77 -13.32
N ILE A 310 -10.79 -4.67 -12.48
CA ILE A 310 -9.72 -5.61 -12.77
C ILE A 310 -10.32 -6.99 -13.01
N THR A 311 -9.98 -7.57 -14.16
CA THR A 311 -10.37 -8.94 -14.55
C THR A 311 -9.13 -9.73 -14.94
N ALA A 312 -9.26 -11.05 -15.02
CA ALA A 312 -8.16 -11.93 -15.37
C ALA A 312 -8.59 -12.99 -16.40
N THR A 313 -7.73 -13.25 -17.37
CA THR A 313 -7.85 -14.36 -18.31
C THR A 313 -6.72 -15.36 -18.05
N CYS A 314 -7.05 -16.63 -17.91
CA CYS A 314 -6.10 -17.68 -17.56
C CYS A 314 -5.70 -18.46 -18.82
N ARG A 315 -4.40 -18.60 -19.06
CA ARG A 315 -3.86 -19.46 -20.12
C ARG A 315 -3.60 -20.85 -19.54
N GLN A 316 -4.16 -21.85 -20.21
CA GLN A 316 -3.95 -23.27 -19.89
C GLN A 316 -2.57 -23.74 -20.36
#